data_AF-A0AAW7AQF4-F1
#
_entry.id   AF-A0AAW7AQF4-F1
#
_cell.length_a   1.000
_cell.length_b   1.000
_cell.length_c   1.000
_cell.angle_alpha   90.00
_cell.angle_beta   90.00
_cell.angle_gamma   90.00
#
_symmetry.space_group_name_H-M   'P 1'
#
loop_
_entity.id
_entity.type
_entity.pdbx_description
1 polymer ?
#
loop_
_entity_poly.entity_id
_entity_poly.type
_entity_poly.pdbx_seq_one_letter_code
_entity_poly.pdbx_strand_id
1 'polypeptide(L)'
;MICTNCERHVQKNDKFCIHCGHSLESNNIRNETKIHNEECPICKTKIESEDKFCMYCGHSLKAIKNGEENLKQNKKIAEKQTKDTIDLKYEAKNLFENTTKTIGRLAGSDEKLKLNLKDMFSEVFKSHSKDESDKIFIAGTSSTTPLLDEVSEEWGKPWVFSRVFLAFAVTFAALWVLSDIFENTLAIPGLIFIGALIVPLTGLFFFFESNAFKNISLFEVLKMFFLGGVLSLISTMILYNFVTFSDEYYLFGSMTILDAGIVGLVEETGKAIIIVYFTNKYKTNKILNGLLIGGAIGAGFAMFESAGYILSYAEMLGDGIISVVFTRAWTAIGTHLVWSAIIGAAIVITKENKNFEFNNITDKRFLFFFFSSVVLHGIWDTSFSLFGSFSFKYIVLTTIIWLLVFILMKAGLKQVNILQEEAQSLNKNIN
;
A
#
# COMPACT_ATOMS: atom_id res chain seq x y z
N MET A 1 33.51 33.30 -14.24
CA MET A 1 32.46 34.03 -13.47
C MET A 1 32.25 33.30 -12.15
N ILE A 2 31.64 33.91 -11.15
CA ILE A 2 31.35 33.25 -9.87
C ILE A 2 29.87 32.85 -9.88
N CYS A 3 29.56 31.61 -9.51
CA CYS A 3 28.17 31.17 -9.39
C CYS A 3 27.49 31.89 -8.23
N THR A 4 26.35 32.52 -8.48
CA THR A 4 25.56 33.28 -7.48
C THR A 4 24.94 32.43 -6.38
N ASN A 5 24.93 31.09 -6.54
CA ASN A 5 24.31 30.17 -5.58
C ASN A 5 25.31 29.46 -4.66
N CYS A 6 26.54 29.20 -5.12
CA CYS A 6 27.54 28.45 -4.35
C CYS A 6 28.91 29.13 -4.26
N GLU A 7 29.04 30.33 -4.83
CA GLU A 7 30.23 31.20 -4.78
C GLU A 7 31.52 30.58 -5.35
N ARG A 8 31.42 29.44 -6.05
CA ARG A 8 32.56 28.81 -6.74
C ARG A 8 32.74 29.37 -8.15
N HIS A 9 33.99 29.33 -8.59
CA HIS A 9 34.41 29.82 -9.91
C HIS A 9 33.95 28.86 -11.01
N VAL A 10 33.36 29.38 -12.08
CA VAL A 10 32.83 28.64 -13.24
C VAL A 10 33.27 29.31 -14.55
N GLN A 11 33.34 28.55 -15.65
CA GLN A 11 33.81 29.11 -16.93
C GLN A 11 32.76 30.06 -17.52
N LYS A 12 33.22 31.05 -18.30
CA LYS A 12 32.37 32.16 -18.78
C LYS A 12 31.32 31.72 -19.82
N ASN A 13 31.45 30.53 -20.39
CA ASN A 13 30.54 29.98 -21.41
C ASN A 13 29.69 28.80 -20.87
N ASP A 14 29.78 28.48 -19.58
CA ASP A 14 28.99 27.40 -18.99
C ASP A 14 27.53 27.85 -18.81
N LYS A 15 26.58 27.05 -19.30
CA LYS A 15 25.14 27.30 -19.12
C LYS A 15 24.66 26.98 -17.69
N PHE A 16 25.37 26.08 -17.00
CA PHE A 16 25.06 25.62 -15.65
C PHE A 16 26.33 25.50 -14.81
N CYS A 17 26.22 25.76 -13.51
CA CYS A 17 27.31 25.58 -12.56
C CYS A 17 27.63 24.10 -12.35
N ILE A 18 28.84 23.67 -12.70
CA ILE A 18 29.31 22.28 -12.55
C ILE A 18 29.34 21.78 -11.09
N HIS A 19 29.30 22.69 -10.10
CA HIS A 19 29.40 22.33 -8.69
C HIS A 19 28.05 22.22 -7.98
N CYS A 20 26.98 22.86 -8.49
CA CYS A 20 25.67 22.86 -7.82
C CYS A 20 24.46 22.77 -8.77
N GLY A 21 24.66 22.74 -10.09
CA GLY A 21 23.60 22.66 -11.08
C GLY A 21 22.83 23.98 -11.34
N HIS A 22 23.18 25.10 -10.70
CA HIS A 22 22.51 26.39 -10.88
C HIS A 22 22.72 26.96 -12.29
N SER A 23 21.65 27.41 -12.95
CA SER A 23 21.73 28.04 -14.28
C SER A 23 22.45 29.39 -14.21
N LEU A 24 23.33 29.64 -15.18
CA LEU A 24 24.18 30.84 -15.24
C LEU A 24 23.76 31.79 -16.38
N GLU A 25 22.64 31.50 -17.05
CA GLU A 25 22.11 32.35 -18.11
C GLU A 25 21.73 33.74 -17.57
N SER A 26 22.36 34.75 -18.15
CA SER A 26 22.28 36.15 -17.74
C SER A 26 20.88 36.75 -17.96
N ASN A 27 20.04 36.71 -16.93
CA ASN A 27 18.85 37.55 -16.84
C ASN A 27 19.25 38.96 -16.38
N ASN A 28 19.47 39.86 -17.35
CA ASN A 28 19.41 41.30 -17.11
C ASN A 28 17.97 41.68 -16.74
N ILE A 29 17.63 41.63 -15.45
CA ILE A 29 16.50 42.37 -14.91
C ILE A 29 17.07 43.68 -14.35
N ARG A 30 17.08 44.72 -15.19
CA ARG A 30 17.20 46.11 -14.73
C ARG A 30 15.83 46.76 -14.83
N ASN A 31 15.34 47.14 -13.65
CA ASN A 31 14.55 48.32 -13.31
C ASN A 31 13.70 48.95 -14.41
N GLU A 32 12.40 49.01 -14.11
CA GLU A 32 11.42 49.94 -14.66
C GLU A 32 12.04 51.30 -14.98
N THR A 33 12.04 51.65 -16.27
CA THR A 33 12.05 53.04 -16.74
C THR A 33 11.45 53.06 -18.13
N LYS A 34 10.31 53.76 -18.27
CA LYS A 34 9.70 54.09 -19.55
C LYS A 34 10.73 54.87 -20.39
N ILE A 35 11.19 54.30 -21.50
CA ILE A 35 11.93 55.06 -22.52
C ILE A 35 11.00 55.25 -23.72
N HIS A 36 10.43 56.45 -23.81
CA HIS A 36 9.94 56.96 -25.09
C HIS A 36 11.16 57.28 -25.95
N ASN A 37 11.37 56.55 -27.05
CA ASN A 37 12.40 56.89 -28.03
C ASN A 37 11.93 58.11 -28.84
N GLU A 38 12.31 59.30 -28.39
CA GLU A 38 12.06 60.58 -29.07
C GLU A 38 13.09 60.86 -30.18
N GLU A 39 13.70 59.85 -30.84
CA GLU A 39 14.70 60.05 -31.91
C GLU A 39 14.48 59.13 -33.12
N CYS A 40 14.65 59.67 -34.33
CA CYS A 40 14.53 58.92 -35.58
C CYS A 40 15.70 57.93 -35.76
N PRO A 41 15.45 56.63 -36.05
CA PRO A 41 16.50 55.62 -36.13
C PRO A 41 17.48 55.78 -37.30
N ILE A 42 17.17 56.60 -38.32
CA ILE A 42 18.02 56.82 -39.49
C ILE A 42 18.89 58.08 -39.33
N CYS A 43 18.29 59.22 -38.98
CA CYS A 43 19.00 60.50 -38.91
C CYS A 43 19.24 61.02 -37.49
N LYS A 44 18.74 60.29 -36.47
CA LYS A 44 18.89 60.60 -35.03
C LYS A 44 18.35 61.97 -34.60
N THR A 45 17.53 62.60 -35.43
CA THR A 45 16.85 63.85 -35.07
C THR A 45 15.66 63.56 -34.17
N LYS A 46 15.38 64.46 -33.23
CA LYS A 46 14.26 64.28 -32.30
C LYS A 46 12.92 64.24 -33.03
N ILE A 47 12.03 63.34 -32.60
CA ILE A 47 10.69 63.12 -33.16
C ILE A 47 9.63 63.25 -32.06
N GLU A 48 8.50 63.87 -32.37
CA GLU A 48 7.37 63.96 -31.46
C GLU A 48 6.50 62.70 -31.53
N SER A 49 5.81 62.38 -30.44
CA SER A 49 5.16 61.08 -30.21
C SER A 49 4.02 60.71 -31.19
N GLU A 50 3.59 61.63 -32.06
CA GLU A 50 2.47 61.46 -32.98
C GLU A 50 2.86 61.44 -34.48
N ASP A 51 4.14 61.61 -34.80
CA ASP A 51 4.61 61.68 -36.18
C ASP A 51 4.59 60.33 -36.91
N LYS A 52 3.99 60.31 -38.11
CA LYS A 52 3.92 59.08 -38.96
C LYS A 52 5.18 58.90 -39.84
N PHE A 53 5.90 59.99 -40.11
CA PHE A 53 7.14 60.03 -40.89
C PHE A 53 8.07 61.08 -40.29
N CYS A 54 9.39 60.86 -40.35
CA CYS A 54 10.36 61.88 -39.92
C CYS A 54 10.35 63.07 -40.88
N MET A 55 10.10 64.27 -40.37
CA MET A 55 9.97 65.49 -41.18
C MET A 55 11.27 65.92 -41.88
N TYR A 56 12.43 65.48 -41.39
CA TYR A 56 13.74 65.84 -41.95
C TYR A 56 14.27 64.88 -43.01
N CYS A 57 14.04 63.56 -42.87
CA CYS A 57 14.57 62.55 -43.79
C CYS A 57 13.51 61.74 -44.54
N GLY A 58 12.22 61.93 -44.22
CA GLY A 58 11.10 61.23 -44.85
C GLY A 58 10.89 59.77 -44.43
N HIS A 59 11.67 59.24 -43.47
CA HIS A 59 11.57 57.84 -43.06
C HIS A 59 10.26 57.52 -42.33
N SER A 60 9.61 56.40 -42.68
CA SER A 60 8.33 55.95 -42.11
C SER A 60 8.50 55.31 -40.74
N LEU A 61 7.81 55.85 -39.72
CA LEU A 61 7.92 55.40 -38.32
C LEU A 61 6.87 54.33 -37.94
N LYS A 62 6.04 53.89 -38.90
CA LYS A 62 4.93 52.94 -38.68
C LYS A 62 5.36 51.54 -38.23
N ALA A 63 6.59 51.12 -38.50
CA ALA A 63 7.04 49.76 -38.18
C ALA A 63 7.28 49.52 -36.67
N ILE A 64 7.37 50.58 -35.86
CA ILE A 64 7.66 50.47 -34.42
C ILE A 64 6.41 50.03 -33.62
N LYS A 65 5.19 50.27 -34.12
CA LYS A 65 3.95 49.92 -33.40
C LYS A 65 3.46 48.48 -33.60
N ASN A 66 3.91 47.78 -34.64
CA ASN A 66 3.44 46.42 -34.94
C ASN A 66 4.28 45.28 -34.33
N GLY A 67 5.38 45.61 -33.64
CA GLY A 67 6.24 44.64 -32.94
C GLY A 67 5.70 44.19 -31.57
N GLU A 68 4.85 45.00 -30.93
CA GLU A 68 4.33 44.74 -29.58
C GLU A 68 3.13 43.77 -29.55
N GLU A 69 2.39 43.64 -30.65
CA GLU A 69 1.25 42.70 -30.75
C GLU A 69 1.72 41.25 -30.98
N ASN A 70 2.79 41.05 -31.76
CA ASN A 70 3.34 39.71 -32.05
C ASN A 70 4.04 39.07 -30.83
N LEU A 71 4.59 39.87 -29.91
CA LEU A 71 5.20 39.38 -28.67
C LEU A 71 4.16 38.94 -27.62
N LYS A 72 2.98 39.59 -27.57
CA LYS A 72 1.87 39.16 -26.70
C LYS A 72 1.19 37.89 -27.20
N GLN A 73 1.15 37.67 -28.51
CA GLN A 73 0.55 36.48 -29.11
C GLN A 73 1.48 35.26 -28.99
N ASN A 74 2.79 35.43 -29.16
CA ASN A 74 3.76 34.35 -28.95
C ASN A 74 3.98 33.97 -27.49
N LYS A 75 3.83 34.91 -26.54
CA LYS A 75 3.85 34.58 -25.10
C LYS A 75 2.60 33.81 -24.67
N LYS A 76 1.43 34.14 -25.22
CA LYS A 76 0.19 33.36 -25.03
C LYS A 76 0.25 31.97 -25.66
N ILE A 77 0.97 31.76 -26.76
CA ILE A 77 1.15 30.45 -27.38
C ILE A 77 2.18 29.61 -26.59
N ALA A 78 3.27 30.21 -26.11
CA ALA A 78 4.26 29.54 -25.27
C ALA A 78 3.70 29.17 -23.87
N GLU A 79 2.84 30.00 -23.27
CA GLU A 79 2.11 29.69 -22.03
C GLU A 79 0.97 28.68 -22.22
N LYS A 80 0.43 28.53 -23.45
CA LYS A 80 -0.55 27.49 -23.77
C LYS A 80 0.11 26.13 -24.05
N GLN A 81 1.31 26.12 -24.61
CA GLN A 81 2.09 24.90 -24.91
C GLN A 81 2.85 24.35 -23.69
N THR A 82 2.98 25.11 -22.60
CA THR A 82 3.47 24.61 -21.29
C THR A 82 2.36 24.08 -20.39
N LYS A 83 1.12 23.96 -20.89
CA LYS A 83 -0.02 23.35 -20.18
C LYS A 83 -0.30 21.89 -20.56
N ASP A 84 0.54 21.31 -21.41
CA ASP A 84 0.54 19.87 -21.74
C ASP A 84 1.60 19.09 -20.95
N THR A 85 2.12 19.65 -19.84
CA THR A 85 2.59 18.80 -18.75
C THR A 85 1.36 18.13 -18.17
N ILE A 86 1.10 16.90 -18.61
CA ILE A 86 0.31 15.89 -17.91
C ILE A 86 0.52 16.13 -16.41
N ASP A 87 -0.50 16.64 -15.72
CA ASP A 87 -0.45 16.75 -14.28
C ASP A 87 -0.47 15.32 -13.76
N LEU A 88 0.73 14.75 -13.57
CA LEU A 88 0.92 13.39 -13.07
C LEU A 88 0.10 13.14 -11.81
N LYS A 89 -0.15 14.18 -11.01
CA LYS A 89 -1.01 14.11 -9.82
C LYS A 89 -2.49 13.94 -10.19
N TYR A 90 -2.97 14.63 -11.22
CA TYR A 90 -4.32 14.45 -11.75
C TYR A 90 -4.51 13.07 -12.38
N GLU A 91 -3.56 12.61 -13.19
CA GLU A 91 -3.63 11.31 -13.85
C GLU A 91 -3.52 10.16 -12.83
N ALA A 92 -2.58 10.22 -11.88
CA ALA A 92 -2.47 9.25 -10.80
C ALA A 92 -3.74 9.23 -9.93
N LYS A 93 -4.33 10.39 -9.65
CA LYS A 93 -5.61 10.48 -8.92
C LYS A 93 -6.75 9.85 -9.71
N ASN A 94 -6.85 10.11 -11.01
CA ASN A 94 -7.91 9.55 -11.86
C ASN A 94 -7.75 8.03 -12.02
N LEU A 95 -6.52 7.54 -12.23
CA LEU A 95 -6.21 6.11 -12.25
C LEU A 95 -6.60 5.45 -10.92
N PHE A 96 -6.20 6.05 -9.80
CA PHE A 96 -6.54 5.57 -8.47
C PHE A 96 -8.06 5.52 -8.25
N GLU A 97 -8.80 6.58 -8.61
CA GLU A 97 -10.27 6.63 -8.50
C GLU A 97 -10.94 5.56 -9.37
N ASN A 98 -10.48 5.36 -10.61
CA ASN A 98 -11.05 4.37 -11.53
C ASN A 98 -10.76 2.92 -11.08
N THR A 99 -9.53 2.66 -10.64
CA THR A 99 -9.14 1.36 -10.07
C THR A 99 -9.96 1.04 -8.83
N THR A 100 -10.06 2.00 -7.91
CA THR A 100 -10.83 1.86 -6.68
C THR A 100 -12.31 1.59 -6.95
N LYS A 101 -12.91 2.29 -7.93
CA LYS A 101 -14.31 2.05 -8.34
C LYS A 101 -14.50 0.66 -8.95
N THR A 102 -13.59 0.24 -9.81
CA THR A 102 -13.69 -1.05 -10.52
C THR A 102 -13.57 -2.22 -9.56
N ILE A 103 -12.60 -2.17 -8.65
CA ILE A 103 -12.39 -3.20 -7.62
C ILE A 103 -13.49 -3.14 -6.57
N GLY A 104 -13.92 -1.94 -6.18
CA GLY A 104 -15.07 -1.74 -5.30
C GLY A 104 -16.32 -2.44 -5.82
N ARG A 105 -16.60 -2.35 -7.13
CA ARG A 105 -17.73 -3.04 -7.76
C ARG A 105 -17.62 -4.56 -7.67
N LEU A 106 -16.41 -5.11 -7.84
CA LEU A 106 -16.17 -6.55 -7.64
C LEU A 106 -16.37 -6.98 -6.18
N ALA A 107 -16.13 -6.07 -5.24
CA ALA A 107 -16.38 -6.28 -3.81
C ALA A 107 -17.81 -5.95 -3.36
N GLY A 108 -18.73 -5.65 -4.29
CA GLY A 108 -20.13 -5.34 -3.99
C GLY A 108 -20.45 -3.88 -3.67
N SER A 109 -19.59 -2.93 -4.06
CA SER A 109 -19.81 -1.49 -3.89
C SER A 109 -19.80 -0.73 -5.22
N ASP A 110 -20.91 -0.07 -5.57
CA ASP A 110 -21.06 0.70 -6.83
C ASP A 110 -20.53 2.15 -6.79
N GLU A 111 -20.10 2.63 -5.62
CA GLU A 111 -19.69 4.03 -5.42
C GLU A 111 -18.17 4.21 -5.39
N LYS A 112 -17.73 5.46 -5.62
CA LYS A 112 -16.33 5.87 -5.45
C LYS A 112 -15.92 5.70 -3.99
N LEU A 113 -15.02 4.77 -3.69
CA LEU A 113 -14.49 4.59 -2.33
C LEU A 113 -13.46 5.68 -2.03
N LYS A 114 -13.78 6.61 -1.12
CA LYS A 114 -12.79 7.54 -0.56
C LYS A 114 -12.04 6.86 0.58
N LEU A 115 -10.78 6.51 0.36
CA LEU A 115 -9.90 5.97 1.41
C LEU A 115 -9.35 7.12 2.26
N ASN A 116 -9.82 7.26 3.50
CA ASN A 116 -9.31 8.25 4.45
C ASN A 116 -8.43 7.58 5.52
N LEU A 117 -7.25 7.11 5.11
CA LEU A 117 -6.34 6.38 6.00
C LEU A 117 -5.84 7.23 7.18
N LYS A 118 -5.79 8.56 7.03
CA LYS A 118 -5.40 9.47 8.12
C LYS A 118 -6.35 9.39 9.30
N ASP A 119 -7.65 9.27 9.04
CA ASP A 119 -8.66 9.13 10.09
C ASP A 119 -8.57 7.76 10.78
N MET A 120 -8.36 6.69 10.01
CA MET A 120 -8.20 5.33 10.53
C MET A 120 -7.03 5.22 11.54
N PHE A 121 -5.89 5.85 11.26
CA PHE A 121 -4.72 5.81 12.15
C PHE A 121 -4.65 6.96 13.17
N SER A 122 -5.71 7.76 13.32
CA SER A 122 -5.71 8.98 14.14
C SER A 122 -5.55 8.74 15.65
N GLU A 123 -5.87 7.54 16.14
CA GLU A 123 -5.81 7.17 17.57
C GLU A 123 -4.49 6.49 17.97
N VAL A 124 -3.63 6.12 17.02
CA VAL A 124 -2.40 5.33 17.27
C VAL A 124 -1.46 6.02 18.26
N PHE A 125 -1.26 7.34 18.12
CA PHE A 125 -0.32 8.11 18.93
C PHE A 125 -0.95 8.74 20.19
N LYS A 126 -2.25 8.52 20.43
CA LYS A 126 -2.92 9.05 21.61
C LYS A 126 -2.74 8.14 22.83
N SER A 127 -2.92 8.73 24.01
CA SER A 127 -2.97 7.97 25.25
C SER A 127 -4.33 7.31 25.39
N HIS A 128 -4.34 6.04 25.79
CA HIS A 128 -5.54 5.24 26.02
C HIS A 128 -5.44 4.58 27.39
N SER A 129 -6.57 4.44 28.05
CA SER A 129 -6.69 3.76 29.34
C SER A 129 -6.63 2.23 29.17
N LYS A 130 -6.33 1.54 30.28
CA LYS A 130 -6.37 0.08 30.32
C LYS A 130 -7.77 -0.46 30.00
N ASP A 131 -8.81 0.17 30.53
CA ASP A 131 -10.20 -0.24 30.30
C ASP A 131 -10.58 -0.17 28.81
N GLU A 132 -10.03 0.78 28.06
CA GLU A 132 -10.23 0.86 26.61
C GLU A 132 -9.58 -0.31 25.87
N SER A 133 -8.36 -0.72 26.26
CA SER A 133 -7.76 -1.93 25.71
C SER A 133 -8.51 -3.19 26.10
N ASP A 134 -8.96 -3.30 27.36
CA ASP A 134 -9.66 -4.47 27.86
C ASP A 134 -10.99 -4.68 27.11
N LYS A 135 -11.72 -3.59 26.79
CA LYS A 135 -12.92 -3.61 25.94
C LYS A 135 -12.67 -4.19 24.55
N ILE A 136 -11.50 -3.92 23.96
CA ILE A 136 -11.12 -4.47 22.66
C ILE A 136 -10.88 -5.98 22.78
N PHE A 137 -10.16 -6.43 23.80
CA PHE A 137 -9.85 -7.85 23.98
C PHE A 137 -11.07 -8.73 24.28
N ILE A 138 -12.09 -8.18 24.95
CA ILE A 138 -13.34 -8.90 25.24
C ILE A 138 -14.35 -8.86 24.09
N ALA A 139 -14.06 -8.18 22.97
CA ALA A 139 -14.96 -8.14 21.81
C ALA A 139 -15.30 -9.55 21.30
N GLY A 140 -16.46 -9.70 20.68
CA GLY A 140 -16.93 -11.00 20.15
C GLY A 140 -17.42 -12.00 21.18
N THR A 141 -17.65 -11.59 22.44
CA THR A 141 -18.37 -12.40 23.44
C THR A 141 -19.88 -12.14 23.38
N SER A 142 -20.67 -12.94 24.10
CA SER A 142 -22.13 -12.82 24.13
C SER A 142 -22.63 -11.47 24.64
N SER A 143 -21.87 -10.80 25.52
CA SER A 143 -22.24 -9.51 26.12
C SER A 143 -21.63 -8.29 25.43
N THR A 144 -20.70 -8.49 24.49
CA THR A 144 -19.91 -7.40 23.87
C THR A 144 -20.05 -7.34 22.35
N THR A 145 -20.73 -8.32 21.75
CA THR A 145 -21.04 -8.29 20.33
C THR A 145 -22.17 -7.28 20.11
N PRO A 146 -21.93 -6.18 19.38
CA PRO A 146 -22.93 -5.16 19.15
C PRO A 146 -24.11 -5.71 18.35
N LEU A 147 -25.29 -5.13 18.57
CA LEU A 147 -26.42 -5.32 17.66
C LEU A 147 -26.11 -4.68 16.30
N LEU A 148 -26.80 -5.12 15.25
CA LEU A 148 -26.47 -4.69 13.88
C LEU A 148 -26.60 -3.17 13.69
N ASP A 149 -27.56 -2.54 14.33
CA ASP A 149 -27.79 -1.09 14.36
C ASP A 149 -26.76 -0.29 15.18
N GLU A 150 -26.03 -0.96 16.07
CA GLU A 150 -24.93 -0.38 16.86
C GLU A 150 -23.56 -0.52 16.16
N VAL A 151 -23.49 -1.26 15.05
CA VAL A 151 -22.24 -1.43 14.28
C VAL A 151 -21.89 -0.11 13.58
N SER A 152 -20.67 0.37 13.82
CA SER A 152 -20.14 1.58 13.19
C SER A 152 -19.96 1.40 11.68
N GLU A 153 -20.49 2.34 10.91
CA GLU A 153 -20.24 2.49 9.47
C GLU A 153 -18.91 3.20 9.16
N GLU A 154 -18.39 3.95 10.15
CA GLU A 154 -17.12 4.65 10.06
C GLU A 154 -15.94 3.70 10.22
N TRP A 155 -14.76 4.17 9.79
CA TRP A 155 -13.51 3.43 9.99
C TRP A 155 -13.32 3.13 11.48
N GLY A 156 -13.01 1.87 11.79
CA GLY A 156 -12.39 1.55 13.06
C GLY A 156 -11.11 2.38 13.22
N LYS A 157 -10.81 2.79 14.45
CA LYS A 157 -9.60 3.55 14.78
C LYS A 157 -8.63 2.65 15.54
N PRO A 158 -8.03 1.64 14.89
CA PRO A 158 -7.16 0.68 15.55
C PRO A 158 -5.95 1.38 16.16
N TRP A 159 -5.57 0.99 17.37
CA TRP A 159 -4.42 1.53 18.08
C TRP A 159 -3.72 0.49 18.96
N VAL A 160 -4.41 -0.56 19.43
CA VAL A 160 -3.84 -1.63 20.26
C VAL A 160 -2.75 -2.39 19.50
N PHE A 161 -2.89 -2.59 18.18
CA PHE A 161 -1.87 -3.23 17.34
C PHE A 161 -0.50 -2.56 17.52
N SER A 162 -0.44 -1.23 17.64
CA SER A 162 0.80 -0.51 17.83
C SER A 162 1.42 -0.75 19.22
N ARG A 163 0.58 -0.96 20.25
CA ARG A 163 1.03 -1.31 21.61
C ARG A 163 1.52 -2.75 21.68
N VAL A 164 0.85 -3.66 20.96
CA VAL A 164 1.30 -5.05 20.75
C VAL A 164 2.66 -5.07 20.04
N PHE A 165 2.83 -4.29 18.98
CA PHE A 165 4.11 -4.14 18.28
C PHE A 165 5.21 -3.65 19.24
N LEU A 166 4.95 -2.60 20.01
CA LEU A 166 5.92 -2.07 20.97
C LEU A 166 6.31 -3.11 22.03
N ALA A 167 5.34 -3.85 22.58
CA ALA A 167 5.62 -4.92 23.54
C ALA A 167 6.54 -6.00 22.94
N PHE A 168 6.27 -6.43 21.71
CA PHE A 168 7.15 -7.37 21.01
C PHE A 168 8.51 -6.77 20.66
N ALA A 169 8.59 -5.50 20.26
CA ALA A 169 9.85 -4.83 19.94
C ALA A 169 10.75 -4.72 21.17
N VAL A 170 10.19 -4.36 22.33
CA VAL A 170 10.93 -4.34 23.60
C VAL A 170 11.38 -5.75 23.99
N THR A 171 10.50 -6.75 23.86
CA THR A 171 10.83 -8.15 24.15
C THR A 171 11.96 -8.65 23.24
N PHE A 172 11.90 -8.34 21.95
CA PHE A 172 12.93 -8.68 20.97
C PHE A 172 14.26 -8.02 21.31
N ALA A 173 14.26 -6.73 21.63
CA ALA A 173 15.47 -6.00 22.02
C ALA A 173 16.11 -6.57 23.29
N ALA A 174 15.29 -6.93 24.30
CA ALA A 174 15.78 -7.55 25.52
C ALA A 174 16.40 -8.93 25.25
N LEU A 175 15.75 -9.77 24.43
CA LEU A 175 16.29 -11.06 24.01
C LEU A 175 17.57 -10.92 23.18
N TRP A 176 17.66 -9.88 22.35
CA TRP A 176 18.84 -9.58 21.55
C TRP A 176 20.01 -9.20 22.46
N VAL A 177 19.78 -8.32 23.44
CA VAL A 177 20.78 -7.99 24.46
C VAL A 177 21.24 -9.23 25.23
N LEU A 178 20.31 -10.11 25.64
CA LEU A 178 20.65 -11.38 26.30
C LEU A 178 21.51 -12.29 25.42
N SER A 179 21.21 -12.37 24.12
CA SER A 179 21.94 -13.22 23.19
C SER A 179 23.31 -12.65 22.82
N ASP A 180 23.42 -11.35 22.55
CA ASP A 180 24.59 -10.71 21.94
C ASP A 180 25.56 -10.15 22.98
N ILE A 181 25.03 -9.47 24.01
CA ILE A 181 25.86 -8.82 25.04
C ILE A 181 26.20 -9.80 26.17
N PHE A 182 25.24 -10.62 26.57
CA PHE A 182 25.43 -11.61 27.64
C PHE A 182 25.82 -13.00 27.12
N GLU A 183 25.96 -13.16 25.81
CA GLU A 183 26.34 -14.42 25.14
C GLU A 183 25.45 -15.62 25.55
N ASN A 184 24.18 -15.36 25.92
CA ASN A 184 23.28 -16.39 26.40
C ASN A 184 22.55 -17.06 25.23
N THR A 185 23.05 -18.21 24.80
CA THR A 185 22.48 -18.99 23.69
C THR A 185 21.04 -19.46 23.94
N LEU A 186 20.59 -19.55 25.20
CA LEU A 186 19.20 -19.86 25.52
C LEU A 186 18.20 -18.76 25.11
N ALA A 187 18.69 -17.54 24.81
CA ALA A 187 17.87 -16.46 24.28
C ALA A 187 17.57 -16.62 22.78
N ILE A 188 18.35 -17.43 22.04
CA ILE A 188 18.23 -17.59 20.58
C ILE A 188 16.86 -18.13 20.18
N PRO A 189 16.32 -19.22 20.77
CA PRO A 189 14.95 -19.67 20.44
C PRO A 189 13.90 -18.60 20.67
N GLY A 190 14.07 -17.78 21.71
CA GLY A 190 13.21 -16.62 21.98
C GLY A 190 13.30 -15.58 20.87
N LEU A 191 14.51 -15.26 20.38
CA LEU A 191 14.71 -14.33 19.26
C LEU A 191 14.03 -14.83 17.98
N ILE A 192 14.18 -16.11 17.67
CA ILE A 192 13.54 -16.74 16.50
C ILE A 192 12.03 -16.60 16.61
N PHE A 193 11.45 -16.99 17.76
CA PHE A 193 10.02 -16.96 17.98
C PHE A 193 9.45 -15.54 17.94
N ILE A 194 10.02 -14.60 18.70
CA ILE A 194 9.53 -13.22 18.74
C ILE A 194 9.76 -12.50 17.40
N GLY A 195 10.89 -12.75 16.75
CA GLY A 195 11.21 -12.20 15.43
C GLY A 195 10.24 -12.66 14.34
N ALA A 196 9.83 -13.93 14.36
CA ALA A 196 8.82 -14.46 13.45
C ALA A 196 7.39 -13.99 13.80
N LEU A 197 7.11 -13.70 15.07
CA LEU A 197 5.77 -13.39 15.57
C LEU A 197 5.40 -11.90 15.51
N ILE A 198 6.38 -11.00 15.70
CA ILE A 198 6.15 -9.56 15.94
C ILE A 198 5.26 -8.90 14.88
N VAL A 199 5.59 -9.04 13.60
CA VAL A 199 4.81 -8.40 12.52
C VAL A 199 3.52 -9.16 12.21
N PRO A 200 3.50 -10.50 12.06
CA PRO A 200 2.26 -11.23 11.82
C PRO A 200 1.20 -11.03 12.90
N LEU A 201 1.57 -11.08 14.18
CA LEU A 201 0.59 -10.90 15.26
C LEU A 201 0.14 -9.44 15.39
N THR A 202 1.04 -8.47 15.20
CA THR A 202 0.69 -7.05 15.12
C THR A 202 -0.34 -6.79 14.01
N GLY A 203 -0.09 -7.31 12.81
CA GLY A 203 -1.01 -7.18 11.68
C GLY A 203 -2.36 -7.84 11.97
N LEU A 204 -2.37 -8.99 12.66
CA LEU A 204 -3.60 -9.64 13.07
C LEU A 204 -4.44 -8.77 14.03
N PHE A 205 -3.80 -8.13 15.01
CA PHE A 205 -4.48 -7.18 15.90
C PHE A 205 -5.06 -6.00 15.13
N PHE A 206 -4.36 -5.50 14.10
CA PHE A 206 -4.90 -4.46 13.22
C PHE A 206 -6.20 -4.92 12.53
N PHE A 207 -6.25 -6.14 11.98
CA PHE A 207 -7.49 -6.68 11.38
C PHE A 207 -8.58 -6.93 12.42
N PHE A 208 -8.22 -7.38 13.62
CA PHE A 208 -9.16 -7.63 14.71
C PHE A 208 -9.84 -6.33 15.16
N GLU A 209 -9.07 -5.27 15.41
CA GLU A 209 -9.59 -3.96 15.80
C GLU A 209 -10.40 -3.29 14.68
N SER A 210 -10.01 -3.53 13.41
CA SER A 210 -10.69 -2.96 12.25
C SER A 210 -11.98 -3.68 11.89
N ASN A 211 -12.29 -4.82 12.51
CA ASN A 211 -13.53 -5.54 12.28
C ASN A 211 -14.70 -4.86 13.00
N ALA A 212 -15.42 -3.98 12.29
CA ALA A 212 -16.53 -3.21 12.83
C ALA A 212 -17.63 -4.07 13.48
N PHE A 213 -17.87 -5.28 12.97
CA PHE A 213 -18.91 -6.17 13.50
C PHE A 213 -18.60 -6.73 14.89
N LYS A 214 -17.33 -6.77 15.31
CA LYS A 214 -16.89 -7.22 16.65
C LYS A 214 -17.56 -8.52 17.12
N ASN A 215 -17.80 -9.46 16.21
CA ASN A 215 -18.59 -10.67 16.46
C ASN A 215 -17.78 -11.97 16.38
N ILE A 216 -16.45 -11.87 16.38
CA ILE A 216 -15.53 -13.01 16.49
C ILE A 216 -14.63 -12.69 17.68
N SER A 217 -14.57 -13.58 18.67
CA SER A 217 -13.77 -13.35 19.87
C SER A 217 -12.27 -13.47 19.59
N LEU A 218 -11.45 -12.80 20.41
CA LEU A 218 -9.99 -12.93 20.32
C LEU A 218 -9.54 -14.38 20.45
N PHE A 219 -10.21 -15.18 21.27
CA PHE A 219 -9.90 -16.60 21.41
C PHE A 219 -10.13 -17.39 20.12
N GLU A 220 -11.22 -17.13 19.39
CA GLU A 220 -11.44 -17.74 18.06
C GLU A 220 -10.39 -17.26 17.06
N VAL A 221 -10.01 -15.98 17.10
CA VAL A 221 -8.96 -15.41 16.24
C VAL A 221 -7.62 -16.09 16.49
N LEU A 222 -7.21 -16.26 17.76
CA LEU A 222 -5.98 -16.97 18.10
C LEU A 222 -6.03 -18.45 17.72
N LYS A 223 -7.19 -19.12 17.85
CA LYS A 223 -7.35 -20.49 17.34
C LYS A 223 -7.15 -20.55 15.83
N MET A 224 -7.70 -19.62 15.06
CA MET A 224 -7.48 -19.56 13.61
C MET A 224 -6.02 -19.27 13.26
N PHE A 225 -5.37 -18.39 14.03
CA PHE A 225 -3.94 -18.11 13.89
C PHE A 225 -3.08 -19.37 14.10
N PHE A 226 -3.19 -20.02 15.26
CA PHE A 226 -2.35 -21.18 15.57
C PHE A 226 -2.78 -22.43 14.79
N LEU A 227 -4.03 -22.88 14.96
CA LEU A 227 -4.49 -24.13 14.36
C LEU A 227 -4.70 -23.96 12.85
N GLY A 228 -5.30 -22.86 12.42
CA GLY A 228 -5.50 -22.61 10.99
C GLY A 228 -4.18 -22.40 10.25
N GLY A 229 -3.22 -21.69 10.84
CA GLY A 229 -1.86 -21.55 10.29
C GLY A 229 -1.19 -22.91 10.05
N VAL A 230 -1.13 -23.77 11.08
CA VAL A 230 -0.53 -25.12 10.94
C VAL A 230 -1.30 -25.99 9.94
N LEU A 231 -2.63 -25.99 9.99
CA LEU A 231 -3.45 -26.75 9.03
C LEU A 231 -3.22 -26.28 7.59
N SER A 232 -2.98 -24.98 7.37
CA SER A 232 -2.70 -24.46 6.03
C SER A 232 -1.32 -24.87 5.53
N LEU A 233 -0.31 -24.95 6.41
CA LEU A 233 0.99 -25.56 6.07
C LEU A 233 0.83 -27.02 5.69
N ILE A 234 0.10 -27.82 6.48
CA ILE A 234 -0.18 -29.22 6.15
C ILE A 234 -0.89 -29.34 4.80
N SER A 235 -1.90 -28.50 4.55
CA SER A 235 -2.62 -28.47 3.28
C SER A 235 -1.68 -28.17 2.11
N THR A 236 -0.81 -27.17 2.26
CA THR A 236 0.19 -26.81 1.24
C THR A 236 1.16 -27.95 0.99
N MET A 237 1.66 -28.62 2.03
CA MET A 237 2.55 -29.78 1.90
C MET A 237 1.90 -30.95 1.17
N ILE A 238 0.61 -31.20 1.41
CA ILE A 238 -0.15 -32.21 0.66
C ILE A 238 -0.24 -31.81 -0.82
N LEU A 239 -0.59 -30.55 -1.11
CA LEU A 239 -0.73 -30.05 -2.48
C LEU A 239 0.59 -30.08 -3.27
N TYR A 240 1.74 -29.88 -2.61
CA TYR A 240 3.05 -30.01 -3.24
C TYR A 240 3.31 -31.41 -3.83
N ASN A 241 2.65 -32.46 -3.35
CA ASN A 241 2.77 -33.81 -3.94
C ASN A 241 2.08 -33.95 -5.31
N PHE A 242 1.28 -32.97 -5.72
CA PHE A 242 0.54 -32.99 -6.98
C PHE A 242 1.11 -32.02 -8.03
N VAL A 243 2.23 -31.36 -7.73
CA VAL A 243 2.92 -30.47 -8.66
C VAL A 243 4.38 -30.89 -8.82
N THR A 244 4.95 -30.55 -9.98
CA THR A 244 6.35 -30.79 -10.30
C THR A 244 7.00 -29.47 -10.65
N PHE A 245 8.19 -29.24 -10.12
CA PHE A 245 8.99 -28.04 -10.42
C PHE A 245 9.94 -28.30 -11.59
N SER A 246 10.57 -27.24 -12.09
CA SER A 246 11.56 -27.33 -13.16
C SER A 246 12.81 -28.12 -12.74
N ASP A 247 13.52 -28.67 -13.73
CA ASP A 247 14.82 -29.29 -13.51
C ASP A 247 15.83 -28.29 -12.91
N GLU A 248 15.71 -26.99 -13.23
CA GLU A 248 16.56 -25.94 -12.66
C GLU A 248 16.37 -25.81 -11.15
N TYR A 249 15.13 -25.93 -10.68
CA TYR A 249 14.83 -25.95 -9.25
C TYR A 249 15.42 -27.19 -8.57
N TYR A 250 15.27 -28.38 -9.16
CA TYR A 250 15.77 -29.62 -8.55
C TYR A 250 17.30 -29.77 -8.61
N LEU A 251 17.94 -29.29 -9.68
CA LEU A 251 19.39 -29.43 -9.88
C LEU A 251 20.20 -28.29 -9.26
N PHE A 252 19.70 -27.05 -9.31
CA PHE A 252 20.45 -25.86 -8.91
C PHE A 252 19.81 -25.10 -7.75
N GLY A 253 18.59 -25.47 -7.31
CA GLY A 253 17.86 -24.75 -6.26
C GLY A 253 17.37 -23.37 -6.71
N SER A 254 17.42 -23.05 -8.00
CA SER A 254 17.01 -21.77 -8.56
C SER A 254 15.56 -21.83 -9.02
N MET A 255 14.71 -20.94 -8.50
CA MET A 255 13.30 -20.85 -8.93
C MET A 255 13.17 -20.07 -10.24
N THR A 256 12.53 -20.68 -11.24
CA THR A 256 12.07 -19.97 -12.43
C THR A 256 10.82 -19.12 -12.13
N ILE A 257 10.44 -18.24 -13.05
CA ILE A 257 9.18 -17.47 -12.95
C ILE A 257 7.96 -18.42 -12.87
N LEU A 258 8.02 -19.54 -13.60
CA LEU A 258 6.95 -20.54 -13.58
C LEU A 258 6.90 -21.25 -12.22
N ASP A 259 8.05 -21.67 -11.69
CA ASP A 259 8.14 -22.31 -10.37
C ASP A 259 7.59 -21.39 -9.27
N ALA A 260 8.01 -20.11 -9.26
CA ALA A 260 7.51 -19.12 -8.32
C ALA A 260 5.98 -18.92 -8.44
N GLY A 261 5.44 -18.95 -9.66
CA GLY A 261 4.00 -18.92 -9.91
C GLY A 261 3.27 -20.16 -9.37
N ILE A 262 3.87 -21.35 -9.50
CA ILE A 262 3.33 -22.60 -8.94
C ILE A 262 3.36 -22.56 -7.41
N VAL A 263 4.45 -22.12 -6.79
CA VAL A 263 4.56 -21.91 -5.34
C VAL A 263 3.41 -21.03 -4.88
N GLY A 264 3.29 -19.82 -5.44
CA GLY A 264 2.21 -18.90 -5.11
C GLY A 264 0.82 -19.51 -5.27
N LEU A 265 0.59 -20.28 -6.33
CA LEU A 265 -0.71 -20.94 -6.56
C LEU A 265 -1.00 -22.02 -5.50
N VAL A 266 -0.04 -22.91 -5.26
CA VAL A 266 -0.18 -24.05 -4.33
C VAL A 266 -0.39 -23.54 -2.92
N GLU A 267 0.44 -22.59 -2.48
CA GLU A 267 0.37 -22.09 -1.12
C GLU A 267 -0.90 -21.30 -0.82
N GLU A 268 -1.32 -20.42 -1.74
CA GLU A 268 -2.54 -19.67 -1.55
C GLU A 268 -3.78 -20.57 -1.66
N THR A 269 -3.72 -21.65 -2.46
CA THR A 269 -4.77 -22.69 -2.48
C THR A 269 -4.84 -23.42 -1.14
N GLY A 270 -3.70 -23.83 -0.58
CA GLY A 270 -3.64 -24.51 0.73
C GLY A 270 -4.24 -23.66 1.85
N LYS A 271 -3.95 -22.36 1.87
CA LYS A 271 -4.57 -21.41 2.80
C LYS A 271 -6.06 -21.23 2.52
N ALA A 272 -6.47 -21.08 1.25
CA ALA A 272 -7.88 -20.91 0.86
C ALA A 272 -8.76 -22.07 1.35
N ILE A 273 -8.30 -23.32 1.27
CA ILE A 273 -9.04 -24.50 1.77
C ILE A 273 -9.39 -24.35 3.25
N ILE A 274 -8.42 -23.94 4.07
CA ILE A 274 -8.60 -23.76 5.52
C ILE A 274 -9.47 -22.53 5.81
N ILE A 275 -9.33 -21.45 5.04
CA ILE A 275 -10.17 -20.26 5.15
C ILE A 275 -11.62 -20.58 4.84
N VAL A 276 -11.90 -21.38 3.79
CA VAL A 276 -13.25 -21.86 3.45
C VAL A 276 -13.84 -22.66 4.61
N TYR A 277 -13.05 -23.58 5.21
CA TYR A 277 -13.49 -24.36 6.36
C TYR A 277 -13.96 -23.47 7.52
N PHE A 278 -13.14 -22.51 7.97
CA PHE A 278 -13.50 -21.63 9.09
C PHE A 278 -14.64 -20.66 8.72
N THR A 279 -14.65 -20.16 7.50
CA THR A 279 -15.72 -19.27 7.00
C THR A 279 -17.09 -19.97 7.02
N ASN A 280 -17.14 -21.22 6.55
CA ASN A 280 -18.35 -22.04 6.59
C ASN A 280 -18.72 -22.47 8.02
N LYS A 281 -17.72 -22.82 8.85
CA LYS A 281 -17.92 -23.20 10.26
C LYS A 281 -18.60 -22.08 11.07
N TYR A 282 -18.14 -20.84 10.91
CA TYR A 282 -18.73 -19.68 11.57
C TYR A 282 -19.95 -19.10 10.84
N LYS A 283 -20.30 -19.64 9.66
CA LYS A 283 -21.43 -19.19 8.83
C LYS A 283 -21.43 -17.67 8.59
N THR A 284 -20.26 -17.05 8.53
CA THR A 284 -20.16 -15.59 8.39
C THR A 284 -20.45 -15.17 6.95
N ASN A 285 -21.23 -14.11 6.75
CA ASN A 285 -21.49 -13.46 5.47
C ASN A 285 -20.92 -12.02 5.41
N LYS A 286 -20.11 -11.65 6.41
CA LYS A 286 -19.55 -10.31 6.60
C LYS A 286 -18.14 -10.21 6.02
N ILE A 287 -17.88 -9.28 5.10
CA ILE A 287 -16.59 -9.13 4.40
C ILE A 287 -15.44 -8.90 5.39
N LEU A 288 -15.66 -8.05 6.41
CA LEU A 288 -14.65 -7.78 7.45
C LEU A 288 -14.29 -9.03 8.28
N ASN A 289 -15.24 -9.95 8.47
CA ASN A 289 -14.96 -11.24 9.08
C ASN A 289 -14.12 -12.13 8.14
N GLY A 290 -14.40 -12.09 6.83
CA GLY A 290 -13.56 -12.77 5.84
C GLY A 290 -12.11 -12.29 5.88
N LEU A 291 -11.90 -10.97 5.92
CA LEU A 291 -10.57 -10.37 6.09
C LEU A 291 -9.89 -10.84 7.37
N LEU A 292 -10.60 -10.84 8.51
CA LEU A 292 -10.06 -11.27 9.81
C LEU A 292 -9.71 -12.77 9.84
N ILE A 293 -10.59 -13.64 9.33
CA ILE A 293 -10.37 -15.10 9.27
C ILE A 293 -9.15 -15.39 8.38
N GLY A 294 -9.12 -14.80 7.18
CA GLY A 294 -8.01 -14.93 6.25
C GLY A 294 -6.71 -14.41 6.82
N GLY A 295 -6.73 -13.20 7.39
CA GLY A 295 -5.58 -12.57 8.03
C GLY A 295 -5.04 -13.39 9.20
N ALA A 296 -5.91 -13.99 10.02
CA ALA A 296 -5.49 -14.88 11.12
C ALA A 296 -4.72 -16.09 10.60
N ILE A 297 -5.29 -16.82 9.64
CA ILE A 297 -4.68 -18.02 9.07
C ILE A 297 -3.35 -17.68 8.37
N GLY A 298 -3.34 -16.63 7.55
CA GLY A 298 -2.13 -16.17 6.84
C GLY A 298 -1.03 -15.67 7.78
N ALA A 299 -1.40 -14.96 8.86
CA ALA A 299 -0.44 -14.54 9.89
C ALA A 299 0.17 -15.76 10.61
N GLY A 300 -0.65 -16.77 10.90
CA GLY A 300 -0.19 -18.03 11.48
C GLY A 300 0.80 -18.76 10.57
N PHE A 301 0.44 -18.92 9.30
CA PHE A 301 1.32 -19.48 8.27
C PHE A 301 2.65 -18.72 8.21
N ALA A 302 2.61 -17.39 8.11
CA ALA A 302 3.80 -16.54 8.04
C ALA A 302 4.71 -16.71 9.26
N MET A 303 4.14 -16.81 10.47
CA MET A 303 4.92 -16.96 11.70
C MET A 303 5.64 -18.31 11.72
N PHE A 304 4.94 -19.41 11.49
CA PHE A 304 5.56 -20.75 11.53
C PHE A 304 6.60 -20.94 10.43
N GLU A 305 6.30 -20.48 9.22
CA GLU A 305 7.25 -20.53 8.12
C GLU A 305 8.50 -19.67 8.39
N SER A 306 8.30 -18.43 8.87
CA SER A 306 9.43 -17.55 9.20
C SER A 306 10.31 -18.12 10.30
N ALA A 307 9.72 -18.73 11.34
CA ALA A 307 10.48 -19.39 12.39
C ALA A 307 11.35 -20.52 11.82
N GLY A 308 10.82 -21.32 10.89
CA GLY A 308 11.57 -22.36 10.19
C GLY A 308 12.73 -21.81 9.36
N TYR A 309 12.51 -20.75 8.58
CA TYR A 309 13.58 -20.08 7.83
C TYR A 309 14.65 -19.48 8.74
N ILE A 310 14.26 -18.81 9.82
CA ILE A 310 15.24 -18.22 10.73
C ILE A 310 16.08 -19.34 11.37
N LEU A 311 15.47 -20.44 11.79
CA LEU A 311 16.18 -21.58 12.39
C LEU A 311 17.12 -22.27 11.40
N SER A 312 16.67 -22.57 10.17
CA SER A 312 17.50 -23.26 9.19
C SER A 312 18.74 -22.45 8.80
N TYR A 313 18.60 -21.13 8.68
CA TYR A 313 19.73 -20.24 8.42
C TYR A 313 20.63 -20.04 9.65
N ALA A 314 20.07 -20.07 10.87
CA ALA A 314 20.83 -20.06 12.10
C ALA A 314 21.83 -21.23 12.16
N GLU A 315 21.36 -22.43 11.84
CA GLU A 315 22.17 -23.66 11.87
C GLU A 315 23.27 -23.66 10.79
N MET A 316 23.03 -23.03 9.63
CA MET A 316 23.97 -23.02 8.51
C MET A 316 25.09 -21.97 8.61
N LEU A 317 24.84 -20.80 9.24
CA LEU A 317 25.71 -19.62 9.08
C LEU A 317 26.22 -18.98 10.38
N GLY A 318 25.71 -19.37 11.56
CA GLY A 318 26.16 -18.88 12.88
C GLY A 318 25.81 -17.40 13.17
N ASP A 319 26.17 -16.48 12.28
CA ASP A 319 26.06 -15.02 12.47
C ASP A 319 24.91 -14.37 11.66
N GLY A 320 24.20 -15.15 10.85
CA GLY A 320 23.15 -14.65 9.94
C GLY A 320 21.75 -14.49 10.56
N ILE A 321 21.54 -14.87 11.82
CA ILE A 321 20.19 -14.96 12.42
C ILE A 321 19.49 -13.60 12.38
N ILE A 322 20.18 -12.55 12.84
CA ILE A 322 19.58 -11.22 12.95
C ILE A 322 19.20 -10.65 11.58
N SER A 323 20.05 -10.84 10.56
CA SER A 323 19.75 -10.34 9.21
C SER A 323 18.54 -11.04 8.60
N VAL A 324 18.41 -12.35 8.82
CA VAL A 324 17.24 -13.13 8.37
C VAL A 324 16.00 -12.73 9.14
N VAL A 325 16.08 -12.59 10.48
CA VAL A 325 14.97 -12.11 11.30
C VAL A 325 14.47 -10.76 10.80
N PHE A 326 15.36 -9.79 10.61
CA PHE A 326 14.98 -8.47 10.09
C PHE A 326 14.34 -8.57 8.71
N THR A 327 14.93 -9.36 7.81
CA THR A 327 14.41 -9.57 6.46
C THR A 327 13.02 -10.16 6.49
N ARG A 328 12.79 -11.21 7.29
CA ARG A 328 11.47 -11.87 7.43
C ARG A 328 10.45 -10.98 8.14
N ALA A 329 10.86 -10.25 9.17
CA ALA A 329 9.96 -9.38 9.93
C ALA A 329 9.48 -8.19 9.08
N TRP A 330 10.38 -7.44 8.43
CA TRP A 330 9.95 -6.27 7.67
C TRP A 330 9.13 -6.65 6.42
N THR A 331 9.49 -7.76 5.77
CA THR A 331 8.76 -8.23 4.59
C THR A 331 7.37 -8.77 4.92
N ALA A 332 7.17 -9.34 6.11
CA ALA A 332 5.88 -9.87 6.55
C ALA A 332 4.73 -8.84 6.53
N ILE A 333 5.04 -7.53 6.47
CA ILE A 333 4.05 -6.47 6.30
C ILE A 333 3.25 -6.67 5.00
N GLY A 334 3.85 -7.22 3.95
CA GLY A 334 3.27 -7.30 2.60
C GLY A 334 2.99 -8.70 2.06
N THR A 335 3.11 -9.76 2.87
CA THR A 335 3.06 -11.16 2.40
C THR A 335 1.83 -11.94 2.90
N HIS A 336 2.00 -13.18 3.38
CA HIS A 336 0.92 -14.16 3.55
C HIS A 336 -0.30 -13.66 4.35
N LEU A 337 -0.08 -12.79 5.36
CA LEU A 337 -1.15 -12.20 6.16
C LEU A 337 -2.15 -11.44 5.28
N VAL A 338 -1.66 -10.54 4.42
CA VAL A 338 -2.52 -9.70 3.57
C VAL A 338 -3.07 -10.47 2.38
N TRP A 339 -2.30 -11.39 1.80
CA TRP A 339 -2.76 -12.30 0.74
C TRP A 339 -3.94 -13.15 1.21
N SER A 340 -3.80 -13.78 2.38
CA SER A 340 -4.86 -14.60 2.95
C SER A 340 -6.07 -13.78 3.38
N ALA A 341 -5.88 -12.57 3.90
CA ALA A 341 -6.98 -11.66 4.22
C ALA A 341 -7.84 -11.36 2.97
N ILE A 342 -7.20 -11.04 1.84
CA ILE A 342 -7.88 -10.80 0.56
C ILE A 342 -8.66 -12.04 0.10
N ILE A 343 -8.05 -13.23 0.19
CA ILE A 343 -8.72 -14.49 -0.15
C ILE A 343 -9.95 -14.73 0.75
N GLY A 344 -9.83 -14.48 2.05
CA GLY A 344 -10.95 -14.61 2.99
C GLY A 344 -12.09 -13.64 2.71
N ALA A 345 -11.79 -12.40 2.36
CA ALA A 345 -12.79 -11.45 1.90
C ALA A 345 -13.49 -11.93 0.62
N ALA A 346 -12.71 -12.42 -0.35
CA ALA A 346 -13.22 -12.93 -1.62
C ALA A 346 -14.17 -14.12 -1.45
N ILE A 347 -13.82 -15.07 -0.58
CA ILE A 347 -14.69 -16.21 -0.23
C ILE A 347 -16.03 -15.72 0.32
N VAL A 348 -16.02 -14.75 1.22
CA VAL A 348 -17.27 -14.20 1.79
C VAL A 348 -18.09 -13.43 0.75
N ILE A 349 -17.44 -12.61 -0.08
CA ILE A 349 -18.11 -11.88 -1.18
C ILE A 349 -18.81 -12.84 -2.13
N THR A 350 -18.16 -13.95 -2.47
CA THR A 350 -18.67 -14.89 -3.46
C THR A 350 -19.75 -15.83 -2.92
N LYS A 351 -19.64 -16.29 -1.67
CA LYS A 351 -20.65 -17.20 -1.11
C LYS A 351 -21.93 -16.50 -0.67
N GLU A 352 -21.89 -15.17 -0.51
CA GLU A 352 -23.01 -14.36 -0.04
C GLU A 352 -23.60 -14.94 1.28
N ASN A 353 -24.91 -15.19 1.31
CA ASN A 353 -25.63 -15.73 2.47
C ASN A 353 -25.56 -17.27 2.60
N LYS A 354 -24.93 -17.97 1.64
CA LYS A 354 -24.83 -19.44 1.63
C LYS A 354 -23.46 -19.91 2.12
N ASN A 355 -23.27 -21.22 2.21
CA ASN A 355 -21.93 -21.78 2.38
C ASN A 355 -21.14 -21.65 1.08
N PHE A 356 -19.82 -21.55 1.19
CA PHE A 356 -18.94 -21.62 0.02
C PHE A 356 -18.86 -23.07 -0.44
N GLU A 357 -19.16 -23.31 -1.71
CA GLU A 357 -19.22 -24.60 -2.39
C GLU A 357 -18.31 -24.61 -3.64
N PHE A 358 -18.08 -25.77 -4.25
CA PHE A 358 -17.22 -25.89 -5.44
C PHE A 358 -17.64 -24.98 -6.61
N ASN A 359 -18.94 -24.74 -6.78
CA ASN A 359 -19.46 -23.86 -7.82
C ASN A 359 -19.02 -22.40 -7.65
N ASN A 360 -18.63 -22.00 -6.44
CA ASN A 360 -18.14 -20.65 -6.15
C ASN A 360 -16.70 -20.42 -6.64
N ILE A 361 -15.92 -21.49 -6.89
CA ILE A 361 -14.52 -21.38 -7.32
C ILE A 361 -14.41 -20.70 -8.70
N THR A 362 -15.41 -20.83 -9.55
CA THR A 362 -15.43 -20.22 -10.89
C THR A 362 -16.01 -18.79 -10.90
N ASP A 363 -16.41 -18.26 -9.75
CA ASP A 363 -16.91 -16.89 -9.64
C ASP A 363 -15.80 -15.89 -9.97
N LYS A 364 -16.10 -14.95 -10.87
CA LYS A 364 -15.12 -13.96 -11.36
C LYS A 364 -14.55 -13.08 -10.24
N ARG A 365 -15.33 -12.77 -9.21
CA ARG A 365 -14.91 -11.98 -8.05
C ARG A 365 -13.89 -12.77 -7.23
N PHE A 366 -14.19 -14.04 -6.93
CA PHE A 366 -13.26 -14.93 -6.24
C PHE A 366 -11.96 -15.07 -7.02
N LEU A 367 -12.04 -15.43 -8.30
CA LEU A 367 -10.87 -15.62 -9.16
C LEU A 367 -10.01 -14.37 -9.23
N PHE A 368 -10.61 -13.18 -9.35
CA PHE A 368 -9.86 -11.92 -9.39
C PHE A 368 -9.02 -11.70 -8.14
N PHE A 369 -9.63 -11.79 -6.94
CA PHE A 369 -8.92 -11.54 -5.69
C PHE A 369 -7.95 -12.67 -5.32
N PHE A 370 -8.32 -13.93 -5.60
CA PHE A 370 -7.46 -15.08 -5.42
C PHE A 370 -6.21 -14.97 -6.30
N PHE A 371 -6.37 -14.78 -7.61
CA PHE A 371 -5.22 -14.66 -8.51
C PHE A 371 -4.42 -13.38 -8.32
N SER A 372 -5.03 -12.30 -7.81
CA SER A 372 -4.25 -11.12 -7.39
C SER A 372 -3.23 -11.49 -6.31
N SER A 373 -3.63 -12.32 -5.34
CA SER A 373 -2.75 -12.81 -4.28
C SER A 373 -1.70 -13.79 -4.82
N VAL A 374 -2.11 -14.76 -5.66
CA VAL A 374 -1.19 -15.72 -6.31
C VAL A 374 -0.13 -15.03 -7.16
N VAL A 375 -0.52 -14.06 -7.98
CA VAL A 375 0.42 -13.35 -8.86
C VAL A 375 1.38 -12.49 -8.04
N LEU A 376 0.89 -11.77 -7.02
CA LEU A 376 1.76 -10.97 -6.16
C LEU A 376 2.72 -11.84 -5.35
N HIS A 377 2.29 -13.01 -4.88
CA HIS A 377 3.14 -14.01 -4.25
C HIS A 377 4.19 -14.56 -5.22
N GLY A 378 3.79 -15.00 -6.42
CA GLY A 378 4.75 -15.49 -7.41
C GLY A 378 5.81 -14.43 -7.77
N ILE A 379 5.41 -13.17 -7.98
CA ILE A 379 6.36 -12.07 -8.23
C ILE A 379 7.25 -11.81 -7.01
N TRP A 380 6.72 -11.98 -5.79
CA TRP A 380 7.50 -11.85 -4.56
C TRP A 380 8.70 -12.80 -4.55
N ASP A 381 8.48 -14.05 -4.94
CA ASP A 381 9.46 -15.15 -4.88
C ASP A 381 10.46 -15.16 -6.02
N THR A 382 10.19 -14.43 -7.11
CA THR A 382 11.17 -14.31 -8.20
C THR A 382 12.47 -13.62 -7.76
N SER A 383 13.58 -14.01 -8.36
CA SER A 383 14.92 -13.48 -8.10
C SER A 383 15.24 -12.17 -8.83
N PHE A 384 14.29 -11.56 -9.57
CA PHE A 384 14.55 -10.28 -10.24
C PHE A 384 14.42 -9.10 -9.25
N SER A 385 15.17 -8.04 -9.54
CA SER A 385 15.12 -6.78 -8.81
C SER A 385 14.44 -5.69 -9.64
N LEU A 386 13.77 -4.75 -8.99
CA LEU A 386 13.12 -3.62 -9.65
C LEU A 386 14.04 -2.39 -9.53
N PHE A 387 14.45 -1.81 -10.66
CA PHE A 387 15.47 -0.75 -10.72
C PHE A 387 16.75 -1.09 -9.94
N GLY A 388 17.17 -2.36 -9.95
CA GLY A 388 18.36 -2.83 -9.25
C GLY A 388 18.20 -3.04 -7.75
N SER A 389 16.98 -2.90 -7.19
CA SER A 389 16.72 -3.09 -5.75
C SER A 389 15.60 -4.10 -5.47
N PHE A 390 15.90 -5.12 -4.68
CA PHE A 390 14.90 -6.06 -4.15
C PHE A 390 13.96 -5.37 -3.15
N SER A 391 14.48 -4.50 -2.29
CA SER A 391 13.66 -3.73 -1.35
C SER A 391 12.64 -2.87 -2.07
N PHE A 392 13.01 -2.26 -3.20
CA PHE A 392 12.06 -1.49 -4.00
C PHE A 392 10.95 -2.36 -4.60
N LYS A 393 11.27 -3.56 -5.09
CA LYS A 393 10.27 -4.56 -5.51
C LYS A 393 9.28 -4.84 -4.37
N TYR A 394 9.79 -5.18 -3.18
CA TYR A 394 8.96 -5.49 -2.02
C TYR A 394 8.07 -4.32 -1.58
N ILE A 395 8.57 -3.08 -1.60
CA ILE A 395 7.78 -1.88 -1.28
C ILE A 395 6.63 -1.69 -2.28
N VAL A 396 6.89 -1.85 -3.57
CA VAL A 396 5.87 -1.71 -4.62
C VAL A 396 4.78 -2.78 -4.45
N LEU A 397 5.15 -4.05 -4.31
CA LEU A 397 4.19 -5.14 -4.09
C LEU A 397 3.38 -4.94 -2.81
N THR A 398 4.03 -4.53 -1.72
CA THR A 398 3.39 -4.21 -0.44
C THR A 398 2.37 -3.09 -0.61
N THR A 399 2.70 -2.04 -1.36
CA THR A 399 1.78 -0.92 -1.62
C THR A 399 0.55 -1.37 -2.41
N ILE A 400 0.74 -2.20 -3.44
CA ILE A 400 -0.35 -2.73 -4.28
C ILE A 400 -1.29 -3.62 -3.45
N ILE A 401 -0.74 -4.54 -2.65
CA ILE A 401 -1.58 -5.47 -1.88
C ILE A 401 -2.36 -4.75 -0.78
N TRP A 402 -1.75 -3.77 -0.09
CA TRP A 402 -2.45 -2.98 0.93
C TRP A 402 -3.55 -2.08 0.34
N LEU A 403 -3.37 -1.59 -0.89
CA LEU A 403 -4.45 -0.91 -1.61
C LEU A 403 -5.68 -1.83 -1.73
N LEU A 404 -5.49 -3.09 -2.14
CA LEU A 404 -6.57 -4.07 -2.24
C LEU A 404 -7.22 -4.33 -0.88
N VAL A 405 -6.42 -4.47 0.18
CA VAL A 405 -6.93 -4.63 1.55
C VAL A 405 -7.82 -3.43 1.93
N PHE A 406 -7.36 -2.19 1.76
CA PHE A 406 -8.14 -1.02 2.14
C PHE A 406 -9.43 -0.85 1.33
N ILE A 407 -9.40 -1.24 0.05
CA ILE A 407 -10.60 -1.29 -0.79
C ILE A 407 -11.62 -2.29 -0.22
N LEU A 408 -11.17 -3.49 0.14
CA LEU A 408 -12.03 -4.53 0.73
C LEU A 408 -12.54 -4.15 2.13
N MET A 409 -11.70 -3.51 2.95
CA MET A 409 -12.13 -2.97 4.24
C MET A 409 -13.23 -1.93 4.06
N LYS A 410 -13.08 -1.01 3.10
CA LYS A 410 -14.12 -0.01 2.83
C LYS A 410 -15.40 -0.64 2.27
N ALA A 411 -15.28 -1.67 1.42
CA ALA A 411 -16.43 -2.44 0.96
C ALA A 411 -17.15 -3.14 2.13
N GLY A 412 -16.40 -3.70 3.07
CA GLY A 412 -16.95 -4.32 4.29
C GLY A 412 -17.62 -3.32 5.23
N LEU A 413 -17.12 -2.09 5.35
CA LEU A 413 -17.81 -1.02 6.07
C LEU A 413 -19.11 -0.63 5.38
N LYS A 414 -19.12 -0.50 4.05
CA LYS A 414 -20.36 -0.22 3.30
C LYS A 414 -21.40 -1.34 3.43
N GLN A 415 -20.94 -2.59 3.56
CA GLN A 415 -21.82 -3.72 3.82
C GLN A 415 -22.61 -3.56 5.12
N VAL A 416 -22.07 -2.86 6.14
CA VAL A 416 -22.78 -2.56 7.38
C VAL A 416 -24.07 -1.80 7.07
N ASN A 417 -23.97 -0.71 6.30
CA ASN A 417 -25.11 0.13 5.92
C ASN A 417 -26.19 -0.68 5.20
N ILE A 418 -25.79 -1.51 4.22
CA ILE A 418 -26.72 -2.35 3.45
C ILE A 418 -27.47 -3.31 4.38
N LEU A 419 -26.75 -3.99 5.28
CA LEU A 419 -27.37 -4.93 6.21
C LEU A 419 -28.30 -4.22 7.22
N GLN A 420 -27.96 -3.01 7.66
CA GLN A 420 -28.80 -2.19 8.53
C GLN A 420 -30.09 -1.75 7.81
N GLU A 421 -30.00 -1.29 6.56
CA GLU A 421 -31.16 -0.92 5.74
C GLU A 421 -32.09 -2.11 5.49
N GLU A 422 -31.53 -3.27 5.15
CA GLU A 422 -32.28 -4.52 4.97
C GLU A 422 -33.03 -4.90 6.25
N ALA A 423 -32.37 -4.87 7.41
CA ALA A 423 -32.97 -5.17 8.70
C ALA A 423 -34.09 -4.20 9.08
N GLN A 424 -33.91 -2.90 8.83
CA GLN A 424 -34.95 -1.89 9.04
C GLN A 424 -36.16 -2.09 8.13
N SER A 425 -35.94 -2.48 6.87
CA SER A 425 -37.02 -2.74 5.91
C SER A 425 -37.87 -3.95 6.30
N LEU A 426 -37.24 -5.02 6.81
CA LEU A 426 -37.92 -6.21 7.31
C LEU A 426 -38.78 -5.88 8.54
N ASN A 427 -38.25 -5.10 9.48
CA ASN A 427 -39.00 -4.68 10.67
C ASN A 427 -40.21 -3.80 10.33
N LYS A 428 -40.15 -3.00 9.26
CA LYS A 428 -41.28 -2.20 8.77
C LYS A 428 -42.37 -3.02 8.07
N ASN A 429 -42.05 -4.20 7.57
CA ASN A 429 -43.02 -5.09 6.91
C ASN A 429 -43.72 -6.05 7.89
N ILE A 430 -43.21 -6.15 9.13
CA ILE A 430 -43.75 -7.02 10.20
C ILE A 430 -44.70 -6.24 11.14
N ASN A 431 -44.54 -4.91 11.21
CA ASN A 431 -45.43 -3.99 11.92
C ASN A 431 -46.44 -3.36 10.96
#